data_AF-A0A168I462-F1
#
_entry.id   AF-A0A168I462-F1
#
_cell.length_a   1.000
_cell.length_b   1.000
_cell.length_c   1.000
_cell.angle_alpha   90.00
_cell.angle_beta   90.00
_cell.angle_gamma   90.00
#
_symmetry.space_group_name_H-M   'P 1'
#
loop_
_entity.id
_entity.type
_entity.pdbx_description
1 polymer ?
#
loop_
_entity_poly.entity_id
_entity_poly.type
_entity_poly.pdbx_seq_one_letter_code
_entity_poly.pdbx_strand_id
1 'polypeptide(L)'
;MADGFPPRMLFIWNYDPPSASSPDPMLILANVLAQLSVILFYRRISQANMTDPSVSMDKLVESQSRALVAAERIVDVAGELTNFHYSRLHPLLPIIFRLNADFLCANMSAMPAQQSLARFLHTLGGLRACNDAKQSFVEFLGISNSLDELGMAPIDN
;
A
#
# COMPACT_ATOMS: atom_id res chain seq x y z
N MET A 1 45.12 -11.86 10.23
CA MET A 1 44.97 -10.48 9.73
C MET A 1 44.12 -10.58 8.49
N ALA A 2 42.85 -10.16 8.56
CA ALA A 2 41.90 -10.28 7.47
C ALA A 2 41.79 -8.90 6.79
N ASP A 3 42.36 -8.81 5.60
CA ASP A 3 42.34 -7.63 4.76
C ASP A 3 40.91 -7.34 4.28
N GLY A 4 40.38 -6.19 4.72
CA GLY A 4 40.05 -5.11 3.79
C GLY A 4 38.99 -5.36 2.71
N PHE A 5 37.88 -6.03 2.99
CA PHE A 5 36.71 -5.85 2.12
C PHE A 5 36.03 -4.50 2.43
N PRO A 6 35.90 -3.59 1.44
CA PRO A 6 35.15 -2.36 1.64
C PRO A 6 33.71 -2.73 2.00
N PRO A 7 33.03 -1.98 2.90
CA PRO A 7 31.70 -2.34 3.41
C PRO A 7 30.65 -2.54 2.31
N ARG A 8 30.88 -1.95 1.13
CA ARG A 8 30.06 -2.08 -0.09
C ARG A 8 30.10 -3.49 -0.70
N MET A 9 31.20 -4.23 -0.55
CA MET A 9 31.34 -5.60 -1.06
C MET A 9 30.66 -6.64 -0.15
N LEU A 10 30.51 -6.35 1.15
CA LEU A 10 29.78 -7.23 2.08
C LEU A 10 28.29 -7.32 1.73
N PHE A 11 27.71 -6.23 1.21
CA PHE A 11 26.29 -6.19 0.80
C PHE A 11 25.98 -7.09 -0.39
N ILE A 12 26.93 -7.27 -1.31
CA ILE A 12 26.75 -8.11 -2.50
C ILE A 12 26.92 -9.59 -2.14
N TRP A 13 27.78 -9.90 -1.16
CA TRP A 13 28.02 -11.29 -0.75
C TRP A 13 26.81 -11.93 -0.06
N ASN A 14 26.00 -11.13 0.62
CA ASN A 14 24.74 -11.57 1.24
C ASN A 14 23.51 -11.34 0.33
N TYR A 15 23.73 -11.06 -0.96
CA TYR A 15 22.63 -10.94 -1.91
C TYR A 15 22.23 -12.33 -2.38
N ASP A 16 21.19 -12.89 -1.79
CA ASP A 16 20.53 -14.08 -2.33
C ASP A 16 19.65 -13.66 -3.52
N PRO A 17 20.01 -14.05 -4.76
CA PRO A 17 19.21 -13.71 -5.92
C PRO A 17 17.83 -14.37 -5.83
N PRO A 18 16.79 -13.74 -6.38
CA PRO A 18 15.47 -14.33 -6.38
C PRO A 18 15.39 -15.70 -7.04
N SER A 19 14.79 -16.69 -6.37
CA SER A 19 14.37 -17.93 -7.01
C SER A 19 13.51 -17.62 -8.23
N ALA A 20 13.78 -18.28 -9.36
CA ALA A 20 13.10 -18.03 -10.64
C ALA A 20 11.56 -18.22 -10.61
N SER A 21 11.02 -18.77 -9.52
CA SER A 21 9.58 -18.94 -9.27
C SER A 21 8.89 -17.76 -8.58
N SER A 22 9.62 -16.74 -8.12
CA SER A 22 9.00 -15.59 -7.47
C SER A 22 8.45 -14.60 -8.50
N PRO A 23 7.25 -14.04 -8.29
CA PRO A 23 6.68 -13.08 -9.23
C PRO A 23 7.59 -11.85 -9.38
N ASP A 24 7.71 -11.40 -10.62
CA ASP A 24 8.53 -10.26 -11.01
C ASP A 24 8.06 -8.98 -10.29
N PRO A 25 8.94 -8.31 -9.52
CA PRO A 25 8.63 -7.03 -8.85
C PRO A 25 8.03 -5.97 -9.79
N MET A 26 8.43 -5.95 -11.06
CA MET A 26 7.88 -5.01 -12.05
C MET A 26 6.43 -5.33 -12.40
N LEU A 27 6.06 -6.62 -12.46
CA LEU A 27 4.67 -7.03 -12.69
C LEU A 27 3.79 -6.70 -11.49
N ILE A 28 4.29 -6.89 -10.26
CA ILE A 28 3.60 -6.49 -9.04
C ILE A 28 3.35 -4.98 -9.05
N LEU A 29 4.38 -4.19 -9.33
CA LEU A 29 4.27 -2.73 -9.42
C LEU A 29 3.24 -2.33 -10.48
N ALA A 30 3.31 -2.89 -11.69
CA ALA A 30 2.40 -2.57 -12.78
C ALA A 30 0.95 -2.88 -12.42
N ASN A 31 0.70 -4.04 -11.79
CA ASN A 31 -0.64 -4.41 -11.32
C ASN A 31 -1.16 -3.40 -10.28
N VAL A 32 -0.35 -3.07 -9.28
CA VAL A 32 -0.74 -2.14 -8.21
C VAL A 32 -0.95 -0.72 -8.74
N LEU A 33 -0.15 -0.27 -9.71
CA LEU A 33 -0.38 1.01 -10.43
C LEU A 33 -1.68 1.01 -11.23
N ALA A 34 -2.02 -0.10 -11.88
CA ALA A 34 -3.27 -0.23 -12.61
C ALA A 34 -4.47 -0.08 -11.65
N GLN A 35 -4.45 -0.73 -10.49
CA GLN A 35 -5.50 -0.56 -9.47
C GLN A 35 -5.55 0.87 -8.93
N LEU A 36 -4.39 1.46 -8.63
CA LEU A 36 -4.31 2.85 -8.16
C LEU A 36 -4.89 3.84 -9.18
N SER A 37 -4.72 3.59 -10.48
CA SER A 37 -5.28 4.45 -11.52
C SER A 37 -6.81 4.51 -11.47
N VAL A 38 -7.48 3.41 -11.10
CA VAL A 38 -8.95 3.36 -10.91
C VAL A 38 -9.37 4.25 -9.73
N ILE A 39 -8.61 4.20 -8.63
CA ILE A 39 -8.84 5.05 -7.45
C ILE A 39 -8.69 6.53 -7.80
N LEU A 40 -7.59 6.88 -8.50
CA LEU A 40 -7.32 8.26 -8.91
C LEU A 40 -8.37 8.77 -9.91
N PHE A 41 -8.86 7.90 -10.79
CA PHE A 41 -9.94 8.22 -11.72
C PHE A 41 -11.24 8.54 -10.98
N TYR A 42 -11.65 7.71 -10.02
CA TYR A 42 -12.80 8.02 -9.15
C TYR A 42 -12.61 9.34 -8.42
N ARG A 43 -11.43 9.59 -7.84
CA ARG A 43 -11.15 10.84 -7.12
C ARG A 43 -11.35 12.07 -8.03
N ARG A 44 -10.91 11.99 -9.29
CA ARG A 44 -11.14 13.05 -10.27
C ARG A 44 -12.62 13.22 -10.62
N ILE A 45 -13.36 12.14 -10.83
CA ILE A 45 -14.80 12.20 -11.11
C ILE A 45 -15.55 12.82 -9.92
N SER A 46 -15.24 12.39 -8.71
CA SER A 46 -15.86 12.90 -7.48
C SER A 46 -15.61 14.41 -7.31
N GLN A 47 -14.38 14.87 -7.53
CA GLN A 47 -14.04 16.30 -7.52
C GLN A 47 -14.75 17.10 -8.62
N ALA A 48 -14.82 16.54 -9.83
CA ALA A 48 -15.53 17.17 -10.93
C ALA A 48 -17.03 17.30 -10.63
N ASN A 49 -17.66 16.28 -10.04
CA ASN A 49 -19.08 16.32 -9.66
C ASN A 49 -19.39 17.37 -8.59
N MET A 50 -18.44 17.66 -7.69
CA MET A 50 -18.60 18.76 -6.72
C MET A 50 -18.62 20.14 -7.39
N THR A 51 -17.99 20.27 -8.56
CA THR A 51 -17.88 21.55 -9.30
C THR A 51 -18.96 21.69 -10.38
N ASP A 52 -19.34 20.58 -11.01
CA ASP A 52 -20.37 20.49 -12.03
C ASP A 52 -21.26 19.26 -11.78
N PRO A 53 -22.49 19.44 -11.26
CA PRO A 53 -23.41 18.35 -10.95
C PRO A 53 -24.05 17.71 -12.20
N SER A 54 -23.56 18.02 -13.41
CA SER A 54 -23.96 17.34 -14.65
C SER A 54 -23.55 15.86 -14.70
N VAL A 55 -22.66 15.42 -13.81
CA VAL A 55 -22.25 14.01 -13.69
C VAL A 55 -23.37 13.19 -13.06
N SER A 56 -23.87 12.22 -13.83
CA SER A 56 -24.88 11.25 -13.37
C SER A 56 -24.45 10.58 -12.06
N MET A 57 -25.28 10.69 -11.01
CA MET A 57 -25.02 10.07 -9.70
C MET A 57 -24.78 8.56 -9.80
N ASP A 58 -25.49 7.87 -10.71
CA ASP A 58 -25.27 6.44 -10.97
C ASP A 58 -23.84 6.12 -11.42
N LYS A 59 -23.25 6.98 -12.27
CA LYS A 59 -21.85 6.82 -12.72
C LYS A 59 -20.87 7.06 -11.59
N LEU A 60 -21.18 8.00 -10.69
CA LEU A 60 -20.37 8.26 -9.50
C LEU A 60 -20.38 7.04 -8.57
N VAL A 61 -21.55 6.48 -8.28
CA VAL A 61 -21.69 5.29 -7.42
C VAL A 61 -20.99 4.08 -8.04
N GLU A 62 -21.17 3.83 -9.34
CA GLU A 62 -20.46 2.76 -10.05
C GLU A 62 -18.94 2.95 -9.99
N SER A 63 -18.46 4.17 -10.19
CA SER A 63 -17.03 4.48 -10.11
C SER A 63 -16.47 4.32 -8.69
N GLN A 64 -17.23 4.68 -7.65
CA GLN A 64 -16.85 4.46 -6.25
C GLN A 64 -16.74 2.96 -5.95
N SER A 65 -17.72 2.16 -6.37
CA SER A 65 -17.70 0.71 -6.20
C SER A 65 -16.46 0.09 -6.84
N ARG A 66 -16.12 0.47 -8.08
CA ARG A 66 -14.88 0.00 -8.74
C ARG A 66 -13.62 0.43 -8.01
N ALA A 67 -13.58 1.66 -7.49
CA ALA A 67 -12.43 2.15 -6.74
C ALA A 67 -12.25 1.40 -5.41
N LEU A 68 -13.33 1.03 -4.73
CA LEU A 68 -13.25 0.20 -3.52
C LEU A 68 -12.71 -1.20 -3.81
N VAL A 69 -13.18 -1.84 -4.89
CA VAL A 69 -12.64 -3.15 -5.32
C VAL A 69 -11.16 -3.04 -5.70
N ALA A 70 -10.76 -1.97 -6.39
CA ALA A 70 -9.36 -1.73 -6.72
C ALA A 70 -8.50 -1.53 -5.46
N ALA A 71 -9.02 -0.80 -4.46
CA ALA A 71 -8.35 -0.58 -3.19
C ALA A 71 -8.15 -1.90 -2.41
N GLU A 72 -9.18 -2.74 -2.38
CA GLU A 72 -9.11 -4.06 -1.76
C GLU A 72 -8.04 -4.95 -2.42
N ARG A 73 -7.93 -4.93 -3.75
CA ARG A 73 -6.87 -5.66 -4.48
C ARG A 73 -5.47 -5.17 -4.13
N ILE A 74 -5.27 -3.87 -3.88
CA ILE A 74 -3.98 -3.35 -3.41
C ILE A 74 -3.66 -3.90 -2.00
N VAL A 75 -4.68 -4.04 -1.14
CA VAL A 75 -4.52 -4.66 0.19
C VAL A 75 -4.15 -6.13 0.06
N ASP A 76 -4.76 -6.88 -0.87
CA ASP A 76 -4.41 -8.28 -1.13
C ASP A 76 -2.94 -8.42 -1.54
N VAL A 77 -2.48 -7.59 -2.48
CA VAL A 77 -1.08 -7.58 -2.93
C VAL A 77 -0.13 -7.22 -1.78
N ALA A 78 -0.49 -6.26 -0.93
CA ALA A 78 0.30 -5.95 0.25
C ALA A 78 0.42 -7.16 1.21
N GLY A 79 -0.65 -7.97 1.30
CA GLY A 79 -0.67 -9.24 2.02
C GLY A 79 0.34 -10.23 1.45
N GLU A 80 0.34 -10.42 0.14
CA GLU A 80 1.29 -11.31 -0.54
C GLU A 80 2.74 -10.85 -0.34
N LEU A 81 2.98 -9.53 -0.38
CA LEU A 81 4.29 -8.92 -0.23
C LEU A 81 4.94 -9.16 1.14
N THR A 82 4.16 -9.52 2.17
CA THR A 82 4.71 -9.96 3.46
C THR A 82 5.58 -11.20 3.38
N ASN A 83 5.44 -12.01 2.33
CA ASN A 83 6.25 -13.19 2.09
C ASN A 83 7.53 -12.90 1.29
N PHE A 84 7.74 -11.65 0.86
CA PHE A 84 8.87 -11.26 0.03
C PHE A 84 9.98 -10.64 0.87
N HIS A 85 11.22 -10.95 0.51
CA HIS A 85 12.37 -10.24 1.04
C HIS A 85 12.35 -8.77 0.57
N TYR A 86 12.67 -7.82 1.45
CA TYR A 86 12.55 -6.38 1.19
C TYR A 86 13.32 -5.90 -0.05
N SER A 87 14.41 -6.59 -0.41
CA SER A 87 15.21 -6.30 -1.61
C SER A 87 14.44 -6.47 -2.93
N ARG A 88 13.26 -7.10 -2.88
CA ARG A 88 12.36 -7.29 -4.04
C ARG A 88 11.20 -6.29 -4.07
N LEU A 89 11.08 -5.43 -3.07
CA LEU A 89 10.05 -4.40 -3.06
C LEU A 89 10.49 -3.24 -3.95
N HIS A 90 9.64 -2.90 -4.93
CA HIS A 90 9.90 -1.73 -5.77
C HIS A 90 9.82 -0.45 -4.92
N PRO A 91 10.75 0.52 -5.07
CA PRO A 91 10.80 1.73 -4.24
C PRO A 91 9.58 2.65 -4.36
N LEU A 92 8.69 2.41 -5.35
CA LEU A 92 7.42 3.13 -5.53
C LEU A 92 6.22 2.48 -4.84
N LEU A 93 6.30 1.23 -4.38
CA LEU A 93 5.20 0.61 -3.63
C LEU A 93 4.76 1.44 -2.40
N PRO A 94 5.68 2.07 -1.64
CA PRO A 94 5.34 2.92 -0.52
C PRO A 94 4.32 4.03 -0.83
N ILE A 95 4.58 4.82 -1.88
CA ILE A 95 3.67 5.91 -2.25
C ILE A 95 2.30 5.38 -2.69
N ILE A 96 2.25 4.21 -3.34
CA ILE A 96 0.99 3.61 -3.76
C ILE A 96 0.18 3.16 -2.54
N PHE A 97 0.81 2.51 -1.56
CA PHE A 97 0.15 2.09 -0.33
C PHE A 97 -0.38 3.26 0.48
N ARG A 98 0.39 4.36 0.56
CA ARG A 98 -0.07 5.59 1.21
C ARG A 98 -1.31 6.14 0.52
N LEU A 99 -1.30 6.27 -0.81
CA LEU A 99 -2.46 6.77 -1.56
C LEU A 99 -3.69 5.86 -1.44
N ASN A 100 -3.48 4.55 -1.33
CA ASN A 100 -4.56 3.59 -1.07
C ASN A 100 -5.15 3.76 0.34
N ALA A 101 -4.31 3.92 1.36
CA ALA A 101 -4.74 4.19 2.72
C ALA A 101 -5.53 5.50 2.81
N ASP A 102 -5.01 6.58 2.22
CA ASP A 102 -5.70 7.89 2.15
C ASP A 102 -7.10 7.75 1.53
N PHE A 103 -7.23 6.95 0.46
CA PHE A 103 -8.50 6.70 -0.19
C PHE A 103 -9.48 5.92 0.71
N LEU A 104 -9.02 4.84 1.35
CA LEU A 104 -9.83 4.03 2.26
C LEU A 104 -10.32 4.87 3.45
N CYS A 105 -9.43 5.70 4.02
CA CYS A 105 -9.75 6.66 5.07
C CYS A 105 -10.85 7.63 4.63
N ALA A 106 -10.72 8.23 3.44
CA ALA A 106 -11.71 9.15 2.88
C ALA A 106 -13.08 8.50 2.59
N ASN A 107 -13.16 7.16 2.55
CA ASN A 107 -14.39 6.41 2.29
C ASN A 107 -14.82 5.57 3.49
N MET A 108 -14.40 5.91 4.71
CA MET A 108 -14.75 5.18 5.95
C MET A 108 -16.24 5.03 6.21
N SER A 109 -17.12 5.83 5.59
CA SER A 109 -18.57 5.62 5.69
C SER A 109 -19.04 4.32 5.02
N ALA A 110 -18.23 3.72 4.13
CA ALA A 110 -18.53 2.47 3.47
C ALA A 110 -17.91 1.29 4.25
N MET A 111 -18.75 0.32 4.65
CA MET A 111 -18.30 -0.90 5.35
C MET A 111 -17.13 -1.63 4.65
N PRO A 112 -17.10 -1.78 3.31
CA PRO A 112 -15.97 -2.41 2.62
C PRO A 112 -14.65 -1.65 2.79
N ALA A 113 -14.69 -0.32 2.87
CA ALA A 113 -13.50 0.50 3.07
C ALA A 113 -12.93 0.33 4.47
N GLN A 114 -13.80 0.30 5.50
CA GLN A 114 -13.39 0.05 6.89
C GLN A 114 -12.71 -1.31 7.05
N GLN A 115 -13.33 -2.37 6.50
CA GLN A 115 -12.78 -3.72 6.55
C GLN A 115 -11.44 -3.82 5.81
N SER A 116 -11.36 -3.23 4.62
CA SER A 116 -10.13 -3.20 3.84
C SER A 116 -9.01 -2.45 4.56
N LEU A 117 -9.31 -1.30 5.18
CA LEU A 117 -8.33 -0.53 5.92
C LEU A 117 -7.81 -1.28 7.16
N ALA A 118 -8.70 -1.87 7.96
CA ALA A 118 -8.31 -2.64 9.13
C ALA A 118 -7.37 -3.80 8.74
N ARG A 119 -7.73 -4.55 7.69
CA ARG A 119 -6.89 -5.61 7.14
C ARG A 119 -5.55 -5.08 6.63
N PHE A 120 -5.56 -3.93 5.96
CA PHE A 120 -4.35 -3.32 5.43
C PHE A 120 -3.39 -2.91 6.53
N LEU A 121 -3.87 -2.25 7.57
CA LEU A 121 -3.04 -1.87 8.72
C LEU A 121 -2.48 -3.08 9.45
N HIS A 122 -3.28 -4.13 9.63
CA HIS A 122 -2.80 -5.38 10.22
C HIS A 122 -1.66 -5.99 9.37
N THR A 123 -1.85 -6.07 8.05
CA THR A 123 -0.84 -6.57 7.11
C THR A 123 0.46 -5.75 7.14
N LEU A 124 0.35 -4.42 7.11
CA LEU A 124 1.52 -3.53 7.17
C LEU A 124 2.19 -3.54 8.55
N GLY A 125 1.41 -3.77 9.62
CA GLY A 125 1.91 -4.02 10.96
C GLY A 125 2.70 -5.33 11.04
N GLY A 126 2.26 -6.38 10.34
CA GLY A 126 3.00 -7.64 10.20
C GLY A 126 4.35 -7.48 9.49
N LEU A 127 4.44 -6.60 8.49
CA LEU A 127 5.71 -6.26 7.82
C LEU A 127 6.76 -5.66 8.76
N ARG A 128 6.36 -5.07 9.91
CA ARG A 128 7.27 -4.57 10.94
C ARG A 128 8.04 -5.71 11.63
N ALA A 129 7.45 -6.90 11.75
CA ALA A 129 8.05 -8.03 12.45
C ALA A 129 9.13 -8.76 11.62
N CYS A 130 9.06 -8.69 10.28
CA CYS A 130 10.09 -9.26 9.40
C CYS A 130 11.30 -8.32 9.21
N ASN A 131 11.26 -7.10 9.74
CA ASN A 131 12.27 -6.08 9.54
C ASN A 131 12.94 -5.76 10.88
N ASP A 132 13.99 -6.51 11.24
CA ASP A 132 14.84 -6.26 12.42
C ASP A 132 15.46 -4.83 12.42
N ALA A 133 15.30 -4.07 11.33
CA ALA A 133 15.66 -2.67 11.23
C ALA A 133 14.50 -1.75 11.67
N LYS A 134 14.25 -1.67 13.00
CA LYS A 134 13.64 -0.60 13.85
C LYS A 134 12.62 0.44 13.31
N GLN A 135 12.17 0.41 12.07
CA GLN A 135 11.27 1.41 11.48
C GLN A 135 10.02 0.69 10.98
N SER A 136 8.88 0.97 11.61
CA SER A 136 7.61 0.37 11.19
C SER A 136 7.35 0.76 9.74
N PHE A 137 6.91 -0.17 8.91
CA PHE A 137 6.52 0.19 7.54
C PHE A 137 5.38 1.23 7.57
N VAL A 138 4.49 1.18 8.57
CA VAL A 138 3.47 2.21 8.81
C VAL A 138 4.06 3.60 9.11
N GLU A 139 5.14 3.66 9.90
CA GLU A 139 5.88 4.91 10.18
C GLU A 139 6.63 5.39 8.94
N PHE A 140 7.28 4.47 8.20
CA PHE A 140 7.97 4.75 6.94
C PHE A 140 7.01 5.31 5.88
N LEU A 141 5.78 4.81 5.83
CA LEU A 141 4.72 5.30 4.95
C LEU A 141 4.05 6.59 5.45
N GLY A 142 4.37 7.05 6.66
CA GLY A 142 3.73 8.22 7.26
C GLY A 142 2.22 8.07 7.44
N ILE A 143 1.73 6.83 7.61
CA ILE A 143 0.29 6.55 7.77
C ILE A 143 -0.15 6.82 9.22
N SER A 144 0.76 6.73 10.20
CA SER A 144 0.48 6.96 11.62
C SER A 144 -0.22 8.30 11.89
N ASN A 145 0.27 9.39 11.29
CA ASN A 145 -0.31 10.72 11.48
C ASN A 145 -1.76 10.82 10.94
N SER A 146 -2.07 10.08 9.87
CA SER A 146 -3.42 10.08 9.29
C SER A 146 -4.41 9.24 10.11
N LEU A 147 -3.93 8.26 10.89
CA LEU A 147 -4.74 7.44 11.80
C LEU A 147 -5.10 8.20 13.08
N ASP A 148 -4.13 8.94 13.63
CA ASP A 148 -4.35 9.79 14.80
C ASP A 148 -5.38 10.90 14.51
N GLU A 149 -5.35 11.48 13.30
CA GLU A 149 -6.36 12.45 12.85
C GLU A 149 -7.77 11.86 12.68
N LEU A 150 -7.89 10.54 12.53
CA LEU A 150 -9.17 9.83 12.37
C LEU A 150 -9.69 9.20 13.68
N GLY A 151 -9.00 9.39 14.81
CA GLY A 151 -9.45 8.92 16.13
C GLY A 151 -9.40 7.39 16.31
N MET A 152 -8.70 6.67 15.44
CA MET A 152 -8.43 5.24 15.58
C MET A 152 -7.15 5.07 16.42
N ALA A 153 -7.29 5.13 17.75
CA ALA A 153 -6.21 4.78 18.64
C ALA A 153 -5.75 3.33 18.37
N PRO A 154 -4.44 3.04 18.49
CA PRO A 154 -3.96 1.66 18.39
C PRO A 154 -4.62 0.84 19.48
N ILE A 155 -5.12 -0.34 19.12
CA ILE A 155 -5.51 -1.34 20.11
C ILE A 155 -4.22 -1.78 20.77
N ASP A 156 -3.96 -1.21 21.95
CA ASP A 156 -2.93 -1.69 22.85
C ASP A 156 -3.23 -3.17 23.16
N ASN A 157 -2.21 -3.99 22.97
CA ASN A 157 -2.23 -5.43 23.18
C ASN A 157 -2.29 -5.77 24.68
#